data_AF-A0A7S0F9U0-F1
#
_entry.id   AF-A0A7S0F9U0-F1
#
_cell.length_a   1.000
_cell.length_b   1.000
_cell.length_c   1.000
_cell.angle_alpha   90.00
_cell.angle_beta   90.00
_cell.angle_gamma   90.00
#
_symmetry.space_group_name_H-M   'P 1'
#
loop_
_entity.id
_entity.type
_entity.pdbx_description
1 polymer ?
#
loop_
_entity_poly.entity_id
_entity_poly.type
_entity_poly.pdbx_seq_one_letter_code
_entity_poly.pdbx_strand_id
1 'polypeptide(L)'
;VWRQYRDFKDELRRRLEEEESASVSTCSAGSPKEVTDVLTFHILTGMTFREQVISVDHLDEGLSEHMLWHGTSRASAESIAMHGFSVPVEAEHGKRFGRGIYFAERLEKSLTYALEKGGRSFVLLCRVACGRVHCTE
;
A
#
# COMPACT_ATOMS: atom_id res chain seq x y z
N VAL A 1 7.79 -4.77 -15.31
CA VAL A 1 6.80 -4.45 -14.27
C VAL A 1 6.13 -5.70 -13.68
N TRP A 2 5.16 -6.38 -14.32
CA TRP A 2 4.43 -7.49 -13.68
C TRP A 2 5.29 -8.69 -13.27
N ARG A 3 6.24 -9.12 -14.12
CA ARG A 3 7.21 -10.18 -13.77
C ARG A 3 8.04 -9.80 -12.54
N GLN A 4 8.64 -8.62 -12.56
CA GLN A 4 9.43 -8.09 -11.43
C GLN A 4 8.59 -7.99 -10.15
N TYR A 5 7.30 -7.64 -10.27
CA TYR A 5 6.38 -7.61 -9.15
C TYR A 5 6.13 -9.00 -8.56
N ARG A 6 5.90 -10.01 -9.42
CA ARG A 6 5.78 -11.40 -8.98
C ARG A 6 7.05 -11.91 -8.31
N ASP A 7 8.20 -11.68 -8.93
CA ASP A 7 9.49 -12.11 -8.39
C ASP A 7 9.74 -11.46 -7.00
N PHE A 8 9.37 -10.19 -6.85
CA PHE A 8 9.41 -9.49 -5.56
C PHE A 8 8.49 -10.13 -4.52
N LYS A 9 7.25 -10.50 -4.88
CA LYS A 9 6.31 -11.16 -3.96
C LYS A 9 6.83 -12.50 -3.49
N ASP A 10 7.38 -13.30 -4.40
CA ASP A 10 7.91 -14.62 -4.07
C ASP A 10 9.11 -14.51 -3.12
N GLU A 11 9.99 -13.53 -3.35
CA GLU A 11 11.11 -13.24 -2.45
C GLU A 11 10.66 -12.69 -1.08
N LEU A 12 9.65 -11.80 -1.06
CA LEU A 12 9.09 -11.28 0.19
C LEU A 12 8.47 -12.40 1.02
N ARG A 13 7.76 -13.34 0.39
CA ARG A 13 7.16 -14.49 1.06
C ARG A 13 8.23 -15.37 1.71
N ARG A 14 9.27 -15.71 0.96
CA ARG A 14 10.42 -16.49 1.48
C ARG A 14 11.04 -15.84 2.71
N ARG A 15 11.23 -14.52 2.68
CA ARG A 15 11.81 -13.77 3.80
C ARG A 15 10.92 -13.78 5.04
N LEU A 16 9.61 -13.65 4.88
CA LEU A 16 8.66 -13.69 6.01
C LEU A 16 8.61 -15.09 6.65
N GLU A 17 8.62 -16.15 5.84
CA GLU A 17 8.68 -17.54 6.32
C GLU A 17 9.98 -17.84 7.09
N GLU A 18 11.12 -17.30 6.64
CA GLU A 18 12.41 -17.39 7.32
C GLU A 18 12.42 -16.63 8.65
N GLU A 19 11.84 -15.43 8.70
CA GLU A 19 11.71 -14.64 9.92
C GLU A 19 10.79 -15.32 10.95
N GLU A 20 9.66 -15.91 10.52
CA GLU A 20 8.77 -16.69 11.39
C GLU A 20 9.50 -17.90 11.99
N SER A 21 10.24 -18.63 11.16
CA SER A 21 11.02 -19.81 11.58
C SER A 21 12.17 -19.45 12.54
N ALA A 22 12.73 -18.25 12.42
CA ALA A 22 13.77 -17.74 13.33
C ALA A 22 13.20 -17.19 14.65
N SER A 23 11.93 -16.77 14.66
CA SER A 23 11.24 -16.18 15.82
C SER A 23 10.48 -17.20 16.67
N VAL A 24 11.11 -18.32 17.05
CA VAL A 24 10.60 -19.19 18.12
C VAL A 24 10.79 -18.50 19.48
N SER A 25 9.96 -17.49 19.74
CA SER A 25 9.62 -16.94 21.04
C SER A 25 8.24 -16.33 20.90
N THR A 26 7.25 -17.19 21.15
CA THR A 26 5.83 -16.85 21.16
C THR A 26 5.55 -15.76 22.20
N CYS A 27 5.34 -14.54 21.73
CA CYS A 27 4.49 -13.58 22.44
C CYS A 27 3.04 -13.97 22.13
N SER A 28 2.26 -14.26 23.17
CA SER A 28 0.86 -14.66 23.05
C SER A 28 0.11 -13.74 22.08
N ALA A 29 -0.47 -14.33 21.05
CA ALA A 29 -1.43 -13.68 20.18
C ALA A 29 -2.52 -13.06 21.05
N GLY A 30 -2.50 -11.73 21.18
CA GLY A 30 -3.69 -11.01 21.58
C GLY A 30 -4.80 -11.42 20.63
N SER A 31 -6.00 -11.64 21.18
CA SER A 31 -7.22 -11.89 20.39
C SER A 31 -7.24 -10.98 19.17
N PRO A 32 -7.63 -11.46 17.97
CA PRO A 32 -7.76 -10.61 16.80
C PRO A 32 -8.62 -9.41 17.18
N LYS A 33 -8.00 -8.24 17.37
CA LYS A 33 -8.77 -7.00 17.32
C LYS A 33 -9.35 -7.01 15.92
N GLU A 34 -10.68 -6.95 15.80
CA GLU A 34 -11.39 -6.85 14.53
C GLU A 34 -10.52 -6.06 13.57
N VAL A 35 -10.01 -6.75 12.55
CA VAL A 35 -9.27 -6.11 11.47
C VAL A 35 -10.27 -5.13 10.92
N THR A 36 -10.10 -3.85 11.27
CA THR A 36 -11.00 -2.80 10.84
C THR A 36 -10.92 -2.82 9.33
N ASP A 37 -11.93 -3.39 8.69
CA ASP A 37 -11.92 -3.71 7.28
C ASP A 37 -11.43 -2.50 6.50
N VAL A 38 -10.37 -2.70 5.72
CA VAL A 38 -9.78 -1.67 4.88
C VAL A 38 -10.91 -1.14 3.99
N LEU A 39 -11.37 0.07 4.23
CA LEU A 39 -12.60 0.64 3.65
C LEU A 39 -12.56 0.61 2.12
N THR A 40 -11.39 0.87 1.55
CA THR A 40 -11.18 0.81 0.09
C THR A 40 -11.32 -0.63 -0.43
N PHE A 41 -10.81 -1.64 0.29
CA PHE A 41 -10.97 -3.03 -0.10
C PHE A 41 -12.43 -3.49 -0.02
N HIS A 42 -13.15 -3.11 1.05
CA HIS A 42 -14.57 -3.42 1.20
C HIS A 42 -15.41 -2.77 0.09
N ILE A 43 -15.12 -1.52 -0.26
CA ILE A 43 -15.80 -0.84 -1.37
C ILE A 43 -15.50 -1.54 -2.70
N LEU A 44 -14.23 -1.89 -2.97
CA LEU A 44 -13.85 -2.54 -4.22
C LEU A 44 -14.43 -3.96 -4.36
N THR A 45 -14.54 -4.72 -3.26
CA THR A 45 -15.17 -6.04 -3.26
C THR A 45 -16.70 -5.98 -3.33
N GLY A 46 -17.32 -4.94 -2.73
CA GLY A 46 -18.76 -4.70 -2.80
C GLY A 46 -19.22 -4.10 -4.14
N MET A 47 -18.33 -3.44 -4.89
CA MET A 47 -18.64 -2.87 -6.19
C MET A 47 -18.80 -3.97 -7.24
N THR A 48 -20.03 -4.20 -7.67
CA THR A 48 -20.43 -5.16 -8.72
C THR A 48 -20.01 -4.72 -10.14
N PHE A 49 -18.89 -3.99 -10.28
CA PHE A 49 -18.45 -3.49 -11.57
C PHE A 49 -17.58 -4.55 -12.27
N ARG A 50 -18.21 -5.25 -13.21
CA ARG A 50 -17.67 -6.36 -14.03
C ARG A 50 -16.57 -5.98 -15.02
N GLU A 51 -16.00 -4.77 -14.94
CA GLU A 51 -14.86 -4.41 -15.78
C GLU A 51 -13.56 -4.71 -15.03
N GLN A 52 -12.83 -5.71 -15.53
CA GLN A 52 -11.62 -6.34 -14.98
C GLN A 52 -10.39 -5.42 -14.89
N VAL A 53 -10.56 -4.14 -14.59
CA VAL A 53 -9.46 -3.16 -14.60
C VAL A 53 -8.56 -3.33 -13.37
N ILE A 54 -9.13 -3.75 -12.23
CA ILE A 54 -8.40 -3.99 -10.98
C ILE A 54 -8.86 -5.31 -10.39
N SER A 55 -8.08 -6.38 -10.58
CA SER A 55 -8.40 -7.70 -10.02
C SER A 55 -8.06 -7.75 -8.52
N VAL A 56 -9.03 -7.42 -7.67
CA VAL A 56 -8.87 -7.53 -6.21
C VAL A 56 -8.84 -8.99 -5.72
N ASP A 57 -9.40 -9.93 -6.50
CA ASP A 57 -9.44 -11.36 -6.16
C ASP A 57 -8.06 -12.03 -6.05
N HIS A 58 -7.02 -11.41 -6.64
CA HIS A 58 -5.64 -11.91 -6.59
C HIS A 58 -4.76 -11.12 -5.60
N LEU A 59 -5.37 -10.41 -4.65
CA LEU A 59 -4.63 -9.87 -3.52
C LEU A 59 -4.14 -11.01 -2.64
N ASP A 60 -2.91 -10.90 -2.16
CA ASP A 60 -2.26 -11.93 -1.35
C ASP A 60 -2.33 -11.55 0.13
N GLU A 61 -3.26 -12.21 0.84
CA GLU A 61 -3.48 -12.01 2.28
C GLU A 61 -2.22 -12.34 3.10
N GLY A 62 -1.43 -13.35 2.69
CA GLY A 62 -0.21 -13.74 3.37
C GLY A 62 0.89 -12.67 3.32
N LEU A 63 0.81 -11.75 2.35
CA LEU A 63 1.71 -10.61 2.24
C LEU A 63 1.09 -9.30 2.72
N SER A 64 -0.11 -9.33 3.30
CA SER A 64 -0.87 -8.12 3.65
C SER A 64 -0.94 -7.17 2.46
N GLU A 65 -1.41 -7.68 1.32
CA GLU A 65 -1.50 -6.91 0.07
C GLU A 65 -2.80 -6.10 0.03
N HIS A 66 -2.68 -4.78 -0.12
CA HIS A 66 -3.81 -3.85 -0.07
C HIS A 66 -3.85 -2.91 -1.27
N MET A 67 -5.03 -2.41 -1.60
CA MET A 67 -5.21 -1.29 -2.51
C MET A 67 -5.22 0.01 -1.71
N LEU A 68 -4.18 0.84 -1.86
CA LEU A 68 -3.99 2.07 -1.09
C LEU A 68 -3.80 3.29 -1.98
N TRP A 69 -4.24 4.44 -1.51
CA TRP A 69 -4.16 5.71 -2.23
C TRP A 69 -2.83 6.40 -1.99
N HIS A 70 -2.26 6.99 -3.04
CA HIS A 70 -1.11 7.89 -2.96
C HIS A 70 -1.46 9.22 -3.65
N GLY A 71 -1.63 10.28 -2.84
CA GLY A 71 -1.85 11.62 -3.36
C GLY A 71 -0.53 12.37 -3.56
N THR A 72 -0.38 13.01 -4.72
CA THR A 72 0.83 13.75 -5.08
C THR A 72 0.53 14.80 -6.16
N SER A 73 1.53 15.57 -6.59
CA SER A 73 1.38 16.50 -7.71
C SER A 73 1.20 15.75 -9.03
N ARG A 74 0.64 16.42 -10.03
CA ARG A 74 0.44 15.86 -11.38
C ARG A 74 1.74 15.35 -11.98
N ALA A 75 2.78 16.17 -11.93
CA ALA A 75 4.10 15.83 -12.49
C ALA A 75 4.69 14.58 -11.81
N SER A 76 4.54 14.49 -10.48
CA SER A 76 4.97 13.30 -9.73
C SER A 76 4.13 12.08 -10.07
N ALA A 77 2.80 12.20 -10.19
CA ALA A 77 1.93 11.10 -10.57
C ALA A 77 2.26 10.54 -11.96
N GLU A 78 2.47 11.43 -12.95
CA GLU A 78 2.89 11.06 -14.31
C GLU A 78 4.27 10.39 -14.30
N SER A 79 5.23 10.93 -13.54
CA SER A 79 6.56 10.33 -13.40
C SER A 79 6.51 8.95 -12.75
N ILE A 80 5.73 8.77 -11.69
CA ILE A 80 5.53 7.48 -11.01
C ILE A 80 4.89 6.46 -11.94
N ALA A 81 3.91 6.87 -12.75
CA ALA A 81 3.28 5.98 -13.72
C ALA A 81 4.26 5.46 -14.79
N MET A 82 5.24 6.30 -15.18
CA MET A 82 6.24 5.94 -16.20
C MET A 82 7.45 5.20 -15.62
N HIS A 83 7.93 5.59 -14.43
CA HIS A 83 9.23 5.17 -13.89
C HIS A 83 9.12 4.40 -12.57
N GLY A 84 7.93 4.31 -11.99
CA GLY A 84 7.71 3.77 -10.65
C GLY A 84 8.04 4.78 -9.54
N PHE A 85 7.90 4.32 -8.30
CA PHE A 85 8.22 5.14 -7.13
C PHE A 85 9.73 5.24 -6.90
N SER A 86 10.21 6.44 -6.60
CA SER A 86 11.56 6.67 -6.06
C SER A 86 11.45 7.24 -4.66
N VAL A 87 12.13 6.65 -3.67
CA VAL A 87 12.19 7.22 -2.32
C VAL A 87 12.96 8.54 -2.39
N PRO A 88 12.36 9.68 -2.06
CA PRO A 88 13.04 10.96 -2.15
C PRO A 88 14.25 10.99 -1.20
N VAL A 89 15.38 11.49 -1.70
CA VAL A 89 16.58 11.72 -0.89
C VAL A 89 16.28 12.78 0.17
N GLU A 90 15.55 13.82 -0.22
CA GLU A 90 14.99 14.83 0.67
C GLU A 90 13.46 14.86 0.51
N ALA A 91 12.76 14.42 1.55
CA ALA A 91 11.30 14.49 1.58
C ALA A 91 10.87 15.75 2.36
N GLU A 92 9.98 16.57 1.81
CA GLU A 92 9.37 17.69 2.55
C GLU A 92 8.32 17.20 3.56
N HIS A 93 7.65 16.08 3.24
CA HIS A 93 6.58 15.49 4.02
C HIS A 93 6.89 14.01 4.32
N GLY A 94 6.16 13.38 5.25
CA GLY A 94 6.31 11.94 5.49
C GLY A 94 7.64 11.56 6.15
N LYS A 95 7.99 12.20 7.27
CA LYS A 95 9.11 11.77 8.13
C LYS A 95 8.66 11.09 9.43
N ARG A 96 7.36 11.14 9.73
CA ARG A 96 6.81 10.67 11.01
C ARG A 96 7.05 9.18 11.26
N PHE A 97 6.99 8.36 10.21
CA PHE A 97 7.14 6.90 10.29
C PHE A 97 8.38 6.41 9.54
N GLY A 98 9.39 7.28 9.43
CA GLY A 98 10.63 7.01 8.71
C GLY A 98 10.61 7.45 7.24
N ARG A 99 11.72 7.22 6.55
CA ARG A 99 11.91 7.62 5.16
C ARG A 99 11.35 6.54 4.24
N GLY A 100 10.32 6.90 3.48
CA GLY A 100 9.67 5.97 2.56
C GLY A 100 8.58 6.64 1.73
N ILE A 101 7.84 5.81 1.00
CA ILE A 101 6.64 6.22 0.26
C ILE A 101 5.43 6.01 1.15
N TYR A 102 4.56 7.02 1.19
CA TYR A 102 3.40 7.03 2.07
C TYR A 102 2.13 6.75 1.27
N PHE A 103 1.30 5.87 1.82
CA PHE A 103 0.01 5.51 1.26
C PHE A 103 -1.06 5.71 2.34
N ALA A 104 -2.30 5.90 1.92
CA ALA A 104 -3.44 6.01 2.82
C ALA A 104 -4.60 5.16 2.35
N GLU A 105 -5.31 4.57 3.31
CA GLU A 105 -6.54 3.83 3.05
C GLU A 105 -7.69 4.77 2.65
N ARG A 106 -7.80 5.92 3.31
CA ARG A 106 -8.83 6.92 3.02
C ARG A 106 -8.35 7.87 1.94
N LEU A 107 -9.12 7.98 0.86
CA LEU A 107 -8.85 8.91 -0.24
C LEU A 107 -8.69 10.35 0.26
N GLU A 108 -9.54 10.78 1.19
CA GLU A 108 -9.51 12.11 1.80
C GLU A 108 -8.13 12.46 2.37
N LYS A 109 -7.46 11.49 3.03
CA LYS A 109 -6.12 11.70 3.57
C LYS A 109 -5.10 11.92 2.45
N SER A 110 -5.17 11.13 1.38
CA SER A 110 -4.31 11.30 0.21
C SER A 110 -4.57 12.61 -0.52
N LEU A 111 -5.82 13.08 -0.61
CA LEU A 111 -6.16 14.35 -1.24
C LEU A 111 -5.49 15.55 -0.54
N THR A 112 -5.19 15.48 0.76
CA THR A 112 -4.42 16.54 1.44
C THR A 112 -3.00 16.73 0.91
N TYR A 113 -2.45 15.74 0.20
CA TYR A 113 -1.13 15.79 -0.45
C TYR A 113 -1.21 16.00 -1.97
N ALA A 114 -2.42 16.00 -2.55
CA ALA A 114 -2.66 16.16 -3.99
C ALA A 114 -3.14 17.57 -4.38
N LEU A 115 -2.73 18.58 -3.62
CA LEU A 115 -3.16 19.96 -3.80
C LEU A 115 -2.43 20.60 -4.99
N GLU A 116 -3.16 20.92 -6.05
CA GLU A 116 -2.64 21.71 -7.17
C GLU A 116 -3.44 23.00 -7.41
N LYS A 117 -2.76 23.99 -7.99
CA LYS A 117 -3.39 25.23 -8.47
C LYS A 117 -4.31 24.89 -9.64
N GLY A 118 -5.59 25.23 -9.53
CA GLY A 118 -6.58 25.00 -10.59
C GLY A 118 -7.65 23.95 -10.26
N GLY A 119 -7.77 23.54 -9.00
CA GLY A 119 -8.94 22.79 -8.50
C GLY A 119 -9.02 21.32 -8.94
N ARG A 120 -7.95 20.77 -9.51
CA ARG A 120 -7.83 19.35 -9.83
C ARG A 120 -6.79 18.71 -8.91
N SER A 121 -7.07 17.49 -8.48
CA SER A 121 -6.17 16.68 -7.66
C SER A 121 -5.87 15.37 -8.36
N PHE A 122 -4.62 14.92 -8.27
CA PHE A 122 -4.16 13.69 -8.88
C PHE A 122 -3.81 12.68 -7.78
N VAL A 123 -4.39 11.49 -7.86
CA VAL A 123 -4.18 10.42 -6.88
C VAL A 123 -3.98 9.11 -7.63
N LEU A 124 -3.03 8.31 -7.16
CA LEU A 124 -2.77 6.96 -7.66
C LEU A 124 -3.41 5.94 -6.72
N LEU A 125 -4.10 4.95 -7.29
CA LEU A 125 -4.51 3.75 -6.56
C LEU A 125 -3.46 2.66 -6.79
N CYS A 126 -2.80 2.24 -5.72
CA CYS A 126 -1.63 1.36 -5.78
C CYS A 126 -1.93 0.04 -5.09
N ARG A 127 -1.49 -1.06 -5.70
CA ARG A 127 -1.39 -2.36 -5.02
C ARG A 127 -0.09 -2.39 -4.23
N VAL A 128 -0.17 -2.59 -2.92
CA VAL A 128 0.96 -2.50 -1.99
C VAL A 128 1.02 -3.76 -1.14
N ALA A 129 2.12 -4.49 -1.22
CA ALA A 129 2.41 -5.60 -0.31
C ALA A 129 3.07 -5.04 0.97
N CYS A 130 2.31 -4.97 2.06
CA CYS A 130 2.77 -4.37 3.32
C CYS A 130 3.67 -5.32 4.13
N GLY A 131 3.60 -6.63 3.87
CA GLY A 131 4.24 -7.64 4.68
C GLY A 131 3.79 -7.55 6.13
N ARG A 132 4.76 -7.65 7.06
CA ARG A 132 4.47 -7.50 8.49
C ARG A 132 4.36 -6.02 8.87
N VAL A 133 3.14 -5.59 9.14
CA VAL A 133 2.84 -4.20 9.54
C VAL A 133 3.27 -3.96 10.98
N HIS A 134 4.06 -2.92 11.20
CA HIS A 134 4.37 -2.42 12.54
C HIS A 134 3.42 -1.27 12.89
N CYS A 135 2.52 -1.51 13.86
CA CYS A 135 1.60 -0.50 14.35
C CYS A 135 2.25 0.29 15.49
N THR A 136 2.34 1.60 15.35
CA THR A 136 2.76 2.52 16.42
C THR A 136 1.53 3.14 17.07
N GLU A 137 1.41 3.05 18.39
CA GLU A 137 0.35 3.72 19.18
C GLU A 137 0.54 5.24 19.26
#